data_AF-W2SNS8-F1
#
_entry.id   AF-W2SNS8-F1
#
_cell.length_a   1.000
_cell.length_b   1.000
_cell.length_c   1.000
_cell.angle_alpha   90.00
_cell.angle_beta   90.00
_cell.angle_gamma   90.00
#
_symmetry.space_group_name_H-M   'P 1'
#
loop_
_entity.id
_entity.type
_entity.pdbx_description
1 polymer ?
#
loop_
_entity_poly.entity_id
_entity_poly.type
_entity_poly.pdbx_seq_one_letter_code
_entity_poly.pdbx_strand_id
1 'polypeptide(L)'
;MIAVLNYRLRDCPIRIYEGNEEPPIPFPSDIDNSGVIEEDRGDPLPMGDPNKEATDEEIERANEERDKAMAAFSEGLPTSVVNHKLES
;
A
#
# COMPACT_ATOMS: atom_id res chain seq x y z
N MET A 1 0.92 -29.17 -48.54
CA MET A 1 1.93 -29.05 -47.47
C MET A 1 1.19 -28.67 -46.19
N ILE A 2 1.13 -29.63 -45.27
CA ILE A 2 0.89 -29.58 -43.81
C ILE A 2 -0.10 -28.54 -43.26
N ALA A 3 -1.23 -29.06 -42.77
CA ALA A 3 -2.12 -28.43 -41.82
C ALA A 3 -1.43 -28.22 -40.47
N VAL A 4 -1.60 -27.05 -39.84
CA VAL A 4 -1.37 -26.88 -38.40
C VAL A 4 -2.58 -26.22 -37.78
N LEU A 5 -3.31 -27.06 -37.06
CA LEU A 5 -4.36 -26.78 -36.10
C LEU A 5 -3.90 -25.71 -35.09
N ASN A 6 -4.73 -24.71 -34.79
CA ASN A 6 -4.64 -24.01 -33.49
C ASN A 6 -5.85 -23.11 -33.21
N TYR A 7 -6.99 -23.71 -32.88
CA TYR A 7 -8.00 -23.04 -32.04
C TYR A 7 -8.67 -24.09 -31.14
N ARG A 8 -7.93 -24.55 -30.13
CA ARG A 8 -8.45 -25.41 -29.05
C ARG A 8 -8.53 -24.61 -27.75
N LEU A 9 -9.34 -23.56 -27.75
CA LEU A 9 -9.85 -22.89 -26.55
C LEU A 9 -11.15 -23.56 -26.11
N ARG A 10 -11.13 -24.87 -25.84
CA ARG A 10 -12.35 -25.63 -25.53
C ARG A 10 -12.37 -26.36 -24.18
N ASP A 11 -11.39 -26.16 -23.31
CA ASP A 11 -11.36 -26.88 -22.02
C ASP A 11 -10.84 -26.03 -20.83
N CYS A 12 -11.14 -24.73 -20.80
CA CYS A 12 -11.11 -23.99 -19.54
C CYS A 12 -12.56 -23.62 -19.20
N PRO A 13 -13.21 -24.27 -18.21
CA PRO A 13 -14.42 -23.73 -17.63
C PRO A 13 -14.01 -22.50 -16.83
N ILE A 14 -13.86 -21.34 -17.50
CA ILE A 14 -13.98 -20.07 -16.81
C ILE A 14 -15.44 -20.04 -16.36
N ARG A 15 -15.67 -20.47 -15.12
CA ARG A 15 -16.86 -20.10 -14.38
C ARG A 15 -16.83 -18.59 -14.29
N ILE A 16 -17.50 -17.94 -15.23
CA ILE A 16 -18.04 -16.60 -15.04
C ILE A 16 -18.92 -16.72 -13.79
N TYR A 17 -18.41 -16.23 -12.66
CA TYR A 17 -19.16 -16.10 -11.43
C TYR A 17 -20.24 -15.04 -11.69
N GLU A 18 -21.40 -15.48 -12.20
CA GLU A 18 -22.64 -14.74 -12.02
C GLU A 18 -22.85 -14.61 -10.51
N GLY A 19 -23.15 -13.40 -10.05
CA GLY A 19 -23.20 -12.98 -8.64
C GLY A 19 -23.63 -14.11 -7.69
N ASN A 20 -22.63 -14.77 -7.11
CA ASN A 20 -22.84 -15.69 -6.01
C ASN A 20 -23.03 -14.80 -4.78
N GLU A 21 -24.28 -14.54 -4.41
CA GLU A 21 -24.61 -14.02 -3.08
C GLU A 21 -24.25 -15.10 -2.06
N GLU A 22 -22.94 -15.20 -1.78
CA GLU A 22 -22.45 -15.96 -0.65
C GLU A 22 -23.09 -15.35 0.60
N PRO A 23 -23.75 -16.16 1.45
CA PRO A 23 -24.41 -15.64 2.63
C PRO A 23 -23.38 -14.86 3.45
N PRO A 24 -23.75 -13.69 4.02
CA PRO A 24 -22.82 -12.87 4.78
C PRO A 24 -22.17 -13.77 5.85
N ILE A 25 -20.86 -13.91 5.77
CA ILE A 25 -20.07 -14.63 6.77
C ILE A 25 -20.48 -14.08 8.14
N PRO A 26 -21.03 -14.91 9.04
CA PRO A 26 -21.42 -14.45 10.35
C PRO A 26 -20.21 -13.81 11.03
N PHE A 27 -20.34 -12.55 11.45
CA PHE A 27 -19.29 -11.94 12.26
C PHE A 27 -19.11 -12.81 13.50
N PRO A 28 -17.91 -13.40 13.72
CA PRO A 28 -17.67 -14.18 14.90
C PRO A 28 -17.86 -13.28 16.12
N SER A 29 -18.74 -13.67 17.03
CA SER A 29 -18.96 -12.98 18.30
C SER A 29 -17.75 -13.02 19.23
N ASP A 30 -16.74 -13.83 18.88
CA ASP A 30 -15.52 -14.05 19.65
C ASP A 30 -14.32 -13.21 19.15
N ILE A 31 -14.53 -12.23 18.26
CA ILE A 31 -13.46 -11.31 17.83
C ILE A 31 -13.13 -10.34 18.98
N ASP A 32 -11.92 -10.45 19.51
CA ASP A 32 -11.36 -9.49 20.46
C ASP A 32 -11.00 -8.18 19.76
N ASN A 33 -11.81 -7.14 19.97
CA ASN A 33 -11.55 -5.80 19.46
C ASN A 33 -10.79 -4.91 20.47
N SER A 34 -10.23 -5.50 21.54
CA SER A 34 -9.36 -4.79 22.47
C SER A 34 -8.11 -4.30 21.73
N GLY A 35 -7.98 -2.97 21.61
CA GLY A 35 -6.89 -2.33 20.86
C GLY A 35 -7.26 -1.83 19.47
N VAL A 36 -8.51 -2.01 19.02
CA VAL A 36 -9.02 -1.33 17.82
C VAL A 36 -9.21 0.14 18.13
N ILE A 37 -8.56 1.00 17.35
CA ILE A 37 -8.65 2.46 17.45
C ILE A 37 -9.62 3.03 16.42
N GLU A 38 -10.10 4.25 16.67
CA GLU A 38 -10.87 4.99 15.67
C GLU A 38 -10.01 5.33 14.45
N GLU A 39 -10.66 5.45 13.31
CA GLU A 39 -10.02 5.90 12.07
C GLU A 39 -9.46 7.32 12.25
N ASP A 40 -8.23 7.53 11.76
CA ASP A 40 -7.67 8.87 11.67
C ASP A 40 -8.42 9.66 10.58
N ARG A 41 -9.03 10.78 10.99
CA ARG A 41 -9.80 11.67 10.12
C ARG A 41 -8.97 12.85 9.60
N GLY A 42 -7.66 12.82 9.80
CA GLY A 42 -6.74 13.82 9.29
C GLY A 42 -6.72 13.90 7.76
N ASP A 43 -6.26 15.04 7.25
CA ASP A 43 -5.99 15.18 5.82
C ASP A 43 -4.89 14.19 5.39
N PRO A 44 -4.97 13.61 4.18
CA PRO A 44 -3.94 12.72 3.68
C PRO A 44 -2.59 13.45 3.64
N LEU A 45 -1.56 12.79 4.15
CA LEU A 45 -0.20 13.33 4.11
C LEU A 45 0.31 13.43 2.65
N PRO A 46 1.13 14.45 2.32
CA PRO A 46 1.68 14.60 0.98
C PRO A 46 2.70 13.48 0.69
N MET A 47 2.58 12.82 -0.47
CA MET A 47 3.42 11.70 -0.91
C MET A 47 4.48 12.11 -1.95
N GLY A 48 4.85 13.39 -1.99
CA GLY A 48 5.76 13.96 -2.99
C GLY A 48 5.13 14.07 -4.40
N ASP A 49 5.93 14.52 -5.36
CA ASP A 49 5.54 14.59 -6.78
C ASP A 49 6.01 13.34 -7.54
N PRO A 50 5.10 12.50 -8.08
CA PRO A 50 5.47 11.29 -8.80
C PRO A 50 6.14 11.54 -10.17
N ASN A 51 6.09 12.76 -10.71
CA ASN A 51 6.67 13.09 -12.01
C ASN A 51 7.99 13.85 -11.91
N LYS A 52 8.42 14.21 -10.69
CA LYS A 52 9.67 14.93 -10.47
C LYS A 52 10.85 13.97 -10.62
N GLU A 53 11.79 14.33 -11.48
CA GLU A 53 13.08 13.65 -11.58
C GLU A 53 13.95 14.07 -10.39
N ALA A 54 14.40 13.09 -9.59
CA ALA A 54 15.27 13.35 -8.46
C ALA A 54 16.69 13.67 -8.97
N THR A 55 17.22 14.82 -8.56
CA THR A 55 18.62 15.18 -8.82
C THR A 55 19.54 14.53 -7.80
N ASP A 56 20.84 14.39 -8.11
CA ASP A 56 21.82 13.77 -7.20
C ASP A 56 21.91 14.49 -5.84
N GLU A 57 21.77 15.82 -5.83
CA GLU A 57 21.75 16.64 -4.61
C GLU A 57 20.50 16.36 -3.76
N GLU A 58 19.34 16.14 -4.39
CA GLU A 58 18.10 15.79 -3.71
C GLU A 58 18.15 14.36 -3.13
N ILE A 59 18.82 13.44 -3.83
CA ILE A 59 19.06 12.08 -3.35
C ILE A 59 19.96 12.10 -2.10
N GLU A 60 21.02 12.90 -2.10
CA GLU A 60 21.90 13.03 -0.94
C GLU A 60 21.16 13.63 0.26
N ARG A 61 20.41 14.71 0.06
CA ARG A 61 19.60 15.33 1.11
C ARG A 61 18.54 14.36 1.68
N ALA A 62 17.86 13.60 0.83
CA ALA A 62 16.88 12.61 1.25
C ALA A 62 17.51 11.50 2.13
N ASN A 63 18.74 11.10 1.84
CA ASN A 63 19.46 10.13 2.66
C ASN A 63 19.83 10.69 4.05
N GLU A 64 20.24 11.96 4.13
CA GLU A 64 20.48 12.60 5.42
C GLU A 64 19.21 12.75 6.26
N GLU A 65 18.11 13.15 5.63
CA GLU A 65 16.81 13.31 6.30
C GLU A 65 16.26 11.98 6.79
N ARG A 66 16.46 10.89 6.03
CA ARG A 66 16.19 9.52 6.48
C ARG A 66 16.93 9.19 7.77
N ASP A 67 18.22 9.50 7.85
CA ASP A 67 19.04 9.17 9.02
C ASP A 67 18.61 10.01 10.24
N LYS A 68 18.28 11.28 10.04
CA LYS A 68 17.72 12.17 11.08
C LYS A 68 16.36 11.69 11.57
N ALA A 69 15.48 11.25 10.67
CA ALA A 69 14.19 10.68 11.01
C ALA A 69 14.32 9.37 11.81
N MET A 70 15.26 8.50 11.43
CA MET A 70 15.52 7.25 12.17
C MET A 70 16.08 7.53 13.58
N ALA A 71 16.93 8.55 13.74
CA ALA A 71 17.40 9.00 15.04
C ALA A 71 16.24 9.55 15.90
N ALA A 72 15.42 10.46 15.37
CA ALA A 72 14.27 11.02 16.08
C ALA A 72 13.21 9.96 16.47
N PHE A 73 13.04 8.92 15.65
CA PHE A 73 12.19 7.78 15.98
C PHE A 73 12.71 7.01 17.20
N SER A 74 14.03 6.81 17.26
CA SER A 74 14.67 6.13 18.39
C SER A 74 14.59 6.94 19.70
N GLU A 75 14.51 8.27 19.59
CA GLU A 75 14.33 9.19 20.72
C GLU A 75 12.86 9.28 21.19
N GLY A 76 11.91 8.68 20.47
CA GLY A 76 10.50 8.64 20.85
C GLY A 76 9.70 9.90 20.48
N LEU A 77 10.14 10.66 19.46
CA LEU A 77 9.45 11.86 18.97
C LEU A 77 8.76 11.59 17.61
N PRO A 78 7.54 11.03 17.60
CA PRO A 78 6.90 10.58 16.35
C PRO A 78 6.52 11.72 15.40
N THR A 79 6.28 12.93 15.92
CA THR A 79 5.86 14.08 15.10
C THR A 79 7.01 14.67 14.27
N SER A 80 8.23 14.69 14.80
CA SER A 80 9.41 15.16 14.05
C SER A 80 9.81 14.18 12.96
N VAL A 81 9.64 12.87 13.18
CA VAL A 81 9.89 11.83 12.16
C VAL A 81 9.02 12.02 10.94
N VAL A 82 7.73 12.30 11.15
CA VAL A 82 6.80 12.56 10.05
C VAL A 82 7.21 13.80 9.28
N ASN A 83 7.52 14.91 9.95
CA ASN A 83 7.93 16.14 9.28
C ASN A 83 9.22 15.95 8.45
N HIS A 84 10.24 15.30 9.00
CA HIS A 84 11.49 15.02 8.28
C HIS A 84 11.30 14.12 7.05
N LYS A 85 10.23 13.31 7.02
CA LYS A 85 9.93 12.45 5.87
C LYS A 85 9.09 13.17 4.80
N LEU A 86 8.36 14.22 5.17
CA LEU A 86 7.52 14.99 4.26
C LEU A 86 8.27 16.13 3.55
N GLU A 87 9.43 16.54 4.08
CA GLU A 87 10.29 17.58 3.49
C GLU A 87 11.29 17.05 2.45
N SER A 88 11.38 15.72 2.30
CA SER A 88 12.19 15.01 1.29
C SER A 88 11.55 15.06 -0.09
#